data_AF-W4HG79-F1
#
_entry.id   AF-W4HG79-F1
#
_cell.length_a   1.000
_cell.length_b   1.000
_cell.length_c   1.000
_cell.angle_alpha   90.00
_cell.angle_beta   90.00
_cell.angle_gamma   90.00
#
_symmetry.space_group_name_H-M   'P 1'
#
loop_
_entity.id
_entity.type
_entity.pdbx_description
1 polymer ?
#
loop_
_entity_poly.entity_id
_entity_poly.type
_entity_poly.pdbx_seq_one_letter_code
_entity_poly.pdbx_strand_id
1 'polypeptide(L)'
;MRRIGFVALGSIAAVAASVAAAQVMTGQTQEVIEITVSADELQECRETLAQVASMPAVHDNGTPILFDASSDLPSVRCVVGDV
;
A
#
# COMPACT_ATOMS: atom_id res chain seq x y z
N MET A 1 6.31 57.91 -1.55
CA MET A 1 7.72 57.51 -1.41
C MET A 1 7.82 56.01 -1.53
N ARG A 2 8.76 55.58 -2.37
CA ARG A 2 9.05 54.20 -2.78
C ARG A 2 9.83 53.47 -1.69
N ARG A 3 9.40 52.24 -1.35
CA ARG A 3 10.31 51.14 -0.96
C ARG A 3 9.77 49.83 -1.52
N ILE A 4 10.47 49.35 -2.53
CA ILE A 4 10.41 47.99 -3.08
C ILE A 4 11.33 47.14 -2.20
N GLY A 5 10.90 45.94 -1.83
CA GLY A 5 11.72 44.90 -1.22
C GLY A 5 11.27 43.53 -1.74
N PHE A 6 12.21 42.78 -2.31
CA PHE A 6 12.05 41.57 -3.11
C PHE A 6 12.22 40.26 -2.29
N VAL A 7 11.78 39.14 -2.90
CA VAL A 7 12.14 37.71 -2.65
C VAL A 7 11.44 37.06 -1.43
N ALA A 8 10.77 35.89 -1.49
CA ALA A 8 11.09 34.66 -2.20
C ALA A 8 9.83 33.86 -2.63
N LEU A 9 9.88 33.23 -3.81
CA LEU A 9 9.09 32.03 -4.10
C LEU A 9 9.55 30.92 -3.15
N GLY A 10 8.62 30.40 -2.35
CA GLY A 10 8.82 29.21 -1.54
C GLY A 10 7.52 28.42 -1.51
N SER A 11 7.47 27.35 -2.27
CA SER A 11 6.36 26.41 -2.41
C SER A 11 5.95 25.84 -1.04
N ILE A 12 4.78 26.21 -0.53
CA ILE A 12 4.18 25.58 0.66
C ILE A 12 2.79 25.09 0.28
N ALA A 13 2.73 23.93 -0.37
CA ALA A 13 1.53 23.12 -0.54
C ALA A 13 2.03 21.73 -0.99
N ALA A 14 1.73 20.61 -0.35
CA ALA A 14 0.87 20.31 0.77
C ALA A 14 1.45 19.08 1.47
N VAL A 15 1.59 19.11 2.79
CA VAL A 15 1.75 17.89 3.58
C VAL A 15 0.35 17.30 3.78
N ALA A 16 -0.08 16.44 2.85
CA ALA A 16 -1.19 15.53 3.07
C ALA A 16 -0.62 14.22 3.68
N ALA A 17 -0.13 14.29 4.91
CA ALA A 17 0.28 13.11 5.65
C ALA A 17 -0.96 12.41 6.22
N SER A 18 -1.52 11.51 5.42
CA SER A 18 -2.18 10.24 5.82
C SER A 18 -2.79 10.16 7.22
N VAL A 19 -4.06 10.57 7.35
CA VAL A 19 -4.98 10.08 8.38
C VAL A 19 -5.75 8.89 7.81
N ALA A 20 -5.13 7.70 7.85
CA ALA A 20 -5.77 6.45 7.43
C ALA A 20 -5.78 5.38 8.53
N ALA A 21 -5.50 5.77 9.78
CA ALA A 21 -5.27 4.82 10.88
C ALA A 21 -6.25 4.92 12.06
N ALA A 22 -7.47 5.47 11.87
CA ALA A 22 -8.35 5.75 13.02
C ALA A 22 -9.81 5.30 12.90
N GLN A 23 -10.24 4.63 11.84
CA GLN A 23 -11.63 4.16 11.75
C GLN A 23 -11.68 2.85 10.98
N VAL A 24 -11.87 1.73 11.70
CA VAL A 24 -12.65 0.53 11.30
C VAL A 24 -12.30 -0.59 12.28
N MET A 25 -12.80 -0.44 13.50
CA MET A 25 -13.19 -1.60 14.30
C MET A 25 -14.67 -1.82 14.04
N THR A 26 -15.03 -2.74 13.15
CA THR A 26 -16.34 -3.45 13.16
C THR A 26 -16.36 -4.53 12.07
N GLY A 27 -16.44 -5.79 12.49
CA GLY A 27 -16.71 -6.93 11.63
C GLY A 27 -15.46 -7.75 11.32
N GLN A 28 -15.51 -9.04 11.62
CA GLN A 28 -14.53 -10.04 11.20
C GLN A 28 -14.59 -10.20 9.67
N THR A 29 -14.12 -9.19 8.97
CA THR A 29 -13.86 -9.25 7.55
C THR A 29 -12.41 -9.67 7.48
N GLN A 30 -12.12 -10.82 6.84
CA GLN A 30 -10.75 -11.16 6.44
C GLN A 30 -10.10 -9.88 5.92
N GLU A 31 -9.02 -9.44 6.55
CA GLU A 31 -8.36 -8.20 6.15
C GLU A 31 -7.84 -8.42 4.73
N VAL A 32 -8.47 -7.75 3.76
CA VAL A 32 -8.07 -7.79 2.35
C VAL A 32 -7.34 -6.50 2.04
N ILE A 33 -6.06 -6.63 1.70
CA ILE A 33 -5.21 -5.51 1.29
C ILE A 33 -5.42 -5.30 -0.21
N GLU A 34 -5.81 -4.09 -0.60
CA GLU A 34 -6.03 -3.72 -2.00
C GLU A 34 -4.83 -2.96 -2.56
N ILE A 35 -4.34 -3.43 -3.71
CA ILE A 35 -3.33 -2.74 -4.50
C ILE A 35 -4.03 -2.12 -5.70
N THR A 36 -4.10 -0.80 -5.73
CA THR A 36 -4.67 -0.05 -6.85
C THR A 36 -3.63 0.10 -7.96
N VAL A 37 -3.96 -0.37 -9.16
CA VAL A 37 -3.11 -0.30 -10.36
C VAL A 37 -3.90 0.23 -11.56
N SER A 38 -3.20 0.64 -12.62
CA SER A 38 -3.86 0.96 -13.89
C SER A 38 -4.44 -0.30 -14.55
N ALA A 39 -5.34 -0.11 -15.52
CA ALA A 39 -5.96 -1.24 -16.21
C ALA A 39 -4.96 -2.11 -16.98
N ASP A 40 -3.91 -1.52 -17.53
CA ASP A 40 -2.85 -2.25 -18.26
C ASP A 40 -1.91 -3.04 -17.34
N GLU A 41 -1.73 -2.60 -16.09
CA GLU A 41 -0.88 -3.26 -15.09
C GLU A 41 -1.59 -4.36 -14.30
N LEU A 42 -2.92 -4.48 -14.41
CA LEU A 42 -3.72 -5.42 -13.62
C LEU A 42 -3.27 -6.88 -13.80
N GLN A 43 -2.94 -7.27 -15.02
CA GLN A 43 -2.51 -8.64 -15.32
C GLN A 43 -1.15 -8.94 -14.70
N GLU A 44 -0.19 -8.03 -14.85
CA GLU A 44 1.16 -8.15 -14.27
C GLU A 44 1.10 -8.20 -12.74
N CYS A 45 0.27 -7.36 -12.12
CA CYS A 45 0.06 -7.37 -10.67
C CYS A 45 -0.46 -8.72 -10.18
N ARG A 46 -1.42 -9.32 -10.89
CA ARG A 46 -1.97 -10.65 -10.55
C ARG A 46 -0.93 -11.77 -10.69
N GLU A 47 -0.12 -11.73 -11.74
CA GLU A 47 0.95 -12.70 -11.96
C GLU A 47 2.04 -12.59 -10.89
N THR A 48 2.39 -11.37 -10.49
CA THR A 48 3.35 -11.11 -9.43
C THR A 48 2.84 -11.61 -8.08
N LEU A 49 1.58 -11.31 -7.73
CA LEU A 49 0.98 -11.81 -6.49
C LEU A 49 0.90 -13.35 -6.47
N ALA A 50 0.62 -14.00 -7.60
CA ALA A 50 0.62 -15.46 -7.68
C ALA A 50 2.02 -16.05 -7.43
N GLN A 51 3.07 -15.40 -7.95
CA GLN A 51 4.45 -15.79 -7.68
C GLN A 51 4.79 -15.62 -6.20
N VAL A 52 4.46 -14.47 -5.60
CA VAL A 52 4.71 -14.19 -4.18
C VAL A 52 3.96 -15.18 -3.28
N ALA A 53 2.71 -15.52 -3.60
CA ALA A 53 1.91 -16.48 -2.84
C ALA A 53 2.51 -17.91 -2.84
N SER A 54 3.35 -18.24 -3.82
CA SER A 54 4.07 -19.52 -3.88
C SER A 54 5.39 -19.52 -3.11
N MET A 55 5.86 -18.36 -2.64
CA MET A 55 7.09 -18.24 -1.89
C MET A 55 6.88 -18.65 -0.42
N PRO A 56 7.84 -19.36 0.19
CA PRO A 56 7.76 -19.70 1.59
C PRO A 56 7.83 -18.44 2.46
N ALA A 57 7.00 -18.36 3.48
CA ALA A 57 7.14 -17.35 4.52
C ALA A 57 8.47 -17.55 5.25
N VAL A 58 9.21 -16.46 5.46
CA VAL A 58 10.50 -16.46 6.17
C VAL A 58 10.49 -15.41 7.26
N HIS A 59 11.23 -15.66 8.33
CA HIS A 59 11.58 -14.64 9.32
C HIS A 59 12.56 -13.63 8.71
N ASP A 60 12.73 -12.46 9.36
CA ASP A 60 13.69 -11.42 8.92
C ASP A 60 15.14 -11.92 8.83
N ASN A 61 15.47 -13.00 9.57
CA ASN A 61 16.77 -13.65 9.53
C ASN A 61 16.91 -14.67 8.39
N GLY A 62 15.91 -14.81 7.52
CA GLY A 62 15.88 -15.73 6.37
C GLY A 62 15.48 -17.17 6.71
N THR A 63 15.15 -17.48 7.97
CA THR A 63 14.73 -18.83 8.36
C THR A 63 13.28 -19.08 7.93
N PRO A 64 12.95 -20.22 7.27
CA PRO A 64 11.57 -20.54 6.88
C PRO A 64 10.64 -20.66 8.08
N ILE A 65 9.41 -20.16 7.93
CA ILE A 65 8.32 -20.34 8.89
C ILE A 65 7.62 -21.66 8.57
N LEU A 66 7.62 -22.59 9.52
CA LEU A 66 7.12 -23.97 9.35
C LEU A 66 5.65 -24.17 9.76
N PHE A 67 4.89 -23.08 9.92
CA PHE A 67 3.48 -23.13 10.33
C PHE A 67 2.53 -23.10 9.12
N ASP A 68 1.31 -23.60 9.31
CA ASP A 68 0.16 -23.48 8.39
C ASP A 68 -0.26 -22.00 8.29
N ALA A 69 0.61 -21.17 7.70
CA ALA A 69 0.50 -19.71 7.68
C ALA A 69 -0.65 -19.21 6.79
N SER A 70 -1.34 -20.11 6.09
CA SER A 70 -2.43 -19.77 5.18
C SER A 70 -3.68 -19.22 5.88
N SER A 71 -3.89 -19.54 7.16
CA SER A 71 -5.12 -19.16 7.88
C SER A 71 -5.07 -17.80 8.58
N ASP A 72 -3.89 -17.24 8.84
CA ASP A 72 -3.75 -16.00 9.62
C ASP A 72 -3.26 -14.80 8.78
N LEU A 73 -2.84 -15.03 7.53
CA LEU A 73 -2.33 -13.98 6.67
C LEU A 73 -3.46 -13.22 5.95
N PRO A 74 -3.41 -11.88 5.88
CA PRO A 74 -4.35 -11.09 5.12
C PRO A 74 -4.25 -11.42 3.63
N SER A 75 -5.39 -11.45 2.94
CA SER A 75 -5.43 -11.69 1.49
C SER A 75 -5.07 -10.41 0.75
N VAL A 76 -4.30 -10.49 -0.33
CA VAL A 76 -3.95 -9.32 -1.16
C VAL A 76 -4.62 -9.45 -2.52
N ARG A 77 -5.22 -8.36 -3.02
CA ARG A 77 -5.81 -8.33 -4.37
C ARG A 77 -5.46 -7.04 -5.12
N CYS A 78 -5.25 -7.16 -6.43
CA CYS A 78 -5.10 -6.02 -7.32
C CYS A 78 -6.48 -5.54 -7.79
N VAL A 79 -6.71 -4.23 -7.76
CA VAL A 79 -7.93 -3.57 -8.25
C VAL A 79 -7.56 -2.46 -9.22
N VAL A 80 -8.41 -2.22 -10.20
CA VAL A 80 -8.25 -1.08 -11.11
C VAL A 80 -8.79 0.16 -10.44
N GLY A 81 -7.99 1.22 -10.38
CA GLY A 81 -8.41 2.54 -9.90
C GLY A 81 -8.45 3.57 -11.02
N ASP A 82 -9.27 4.59 -10.83
CA ASP A 82 -9.24 5.82 -11.62
C ASP A 82 -8.16 6.72 -11.00
N VAL A 83 -7.06 6.95 -11.72
CA VAL A 83 -5.90 7.77 -11.31
C VAL A 83 -5.83 9.06 -12.11
#